data_AF-A0A1S9ZNN5-F1
#
_entry.id   AF-A0A1S9ZNN5-F1
#
_cell.length_a   1.000
_cell.length_b   1.000
_cell.length_c   1.000
_cell.angle_alpha   90.00
_cell.angle_beta   90.00
_cell.angle_gamma   90.00
#
_symmetry.space_group_name_H-M   'P 1'
#
loop_
_entity.id
_entity.type
_entity.pdbx_description
1 polymer ?
#
loop_
_entity_poly.entity_id
_entity_poly.type
_entity_poly.pdbx_seq_one_letter_code
_entity_poly.pdbx_strand_id
1 'polypeptide(L)'
;MAGRRWTEDEVDYILLAHNDNESTVEEVADFLGRTVSSVRCKSEIINKGKGQFTKRHWQDEEIRILRRYYQKVQDLNQLAKILNRSLDAVIIKANRLGLPRRKKKWDISKYDIETLGKMGMSCRQIACQLDRPLRLIRAVVYHYKIPVGKEEIQQHPWSFDNDMIFMRRT
;
A
#
# COMPACT_ATOMS: atom_id res chain seq x y z
N MET A 1 -8.91 -27.71 -21.91
CA MET A 1 -10.30 -28.03 -21.51
C MET A 1 -11.13 -26.77 -21.64
N ALA A 2 -12.24 -26.81 -22.37
CA ALA A 2 -13.15 -25.66 -22.43
C ALA A 2 -13.91 -25.56 -21.10
N GLY A 3 -13.90 -24.39 -20.46
CA GLY A 3 -14.61 -24.16 -19.20
C GLY A 3 -16.14 -24.22 -19.37
N ARG A 4 -16.85 -24.51 -18.27
CA ARG A 4 -18.33 -24.45 -18.19
C ARG A 4 -18.82 -23.09 -18.72
N ARG A 5 -19.76 -23.11 -19.68
CA ARG A 5 -20.33 -21.87 -20.24
C ARG A 5 -21.20 -21.17 -19.20
N TRP A 6 -21.32 -19.85 -19.34
CA TRP A 6 -22.24 -19.03 -18.53
C TRP A 6 -23.66 -19.16 -19.05
N THR A 7 -24.63 -19.47 -18.19
CA THR A 7 -26.07 -19.40 -18.52
C THR A 7 -26.60 -17.98 -18.30
N GLU A 8 -27.77 -17.67 -18.85
CA GLU A 8 -28.42 -16.38 -18.66
C GLU A 8 -28.81 -16.18 -17.18
N ASP A 9 -29.37 -17.19 -16.52
CA ASP A 9 -29.70 -17.13 -15.08
C ASP A 9 -28.50 -16.82 -14.18
N GLU A 10 -27.33 -17.39 -14.48
CA GLU A 10 -26.09 -17.12 -13.73
C GLU A 10 -25.63 -15.67 -13.93
N VAL A 11 -25.85 -15.11 -15.12
CA VAL A 11 -25.52 -13.72 -15.45
C VAL A 11 -26.50 -12.77 -14.76
N ASP A 12 -27.78 -13.09 -14.75
CA ASP A 12 -28.82 -12.30 -14.09
C ASP A 12 -28.65 -12.28 -12.58
N TYR A 13 -28.31 -13.42 -11.97
CA TYR A 13 -27.97 -13.49 -10.56
C TYR A 13 -26.74 -12.64 -10.22
N ILE A 14 -25.71 -12.67 -11.08
CA ILE A 14 -24.53 -11.81 -10.94
C ILE A 14 -24.89 -10.32 -11.02
N LEU A 15 -25.82 -9.93 -11.90
CA LEU A 15 -26.29 -8.56 -12.01
C LEU A 15 -27.10 -8.13 -10.78
N LEU A 16 -27.97 -9.02 -10.27
CA LEU A 16 -28.77 -8.75 -9.08
C LEU A 16 -27.88 -8.56 -7.84
N ALA A 17 -26.96 -9.49 -7.62
CA ALA A 17 -25.98 -9.44 -6.53
C ALA A 17 -25.00 -8.26 -6.65
N HIS A 18 -24.86 -7.66 -7.84
CA HIS A 18 -24.07 -6.44 -7.99
C HIS A 18 -24.83 -5.22 -7.50
N ASN A 19 -26.15 -5.21 -7.69
CA ASN A 19 -27.03 -4.09 -7.37
C ASN A 19 -27.46 -4.04 -5.90
N ASP A 20 -27.52 -5.18 -5.20
CA ASP A 20 -27.98 -5.26 -3.81
C ASP A 20 -27.00 -4.63 -2.79
N ASN A 21 -25.72 -4.44 -3.17
CA ASN A 21 -24.64 -3.91 -2.32
C ASN A 21 -24.36 -4.68 -1.02
N GLU A 22 -24.98 -5.84 -0.83
CA GLU A 22 -24.82 -6.70 0.35
C GLU A 22 -24.08 -7.99 -0.01
N SER A 23 -24.33 -8.52 -1.21
CA SER A 23 -23.75 -9.78 -1.67
C SER A 23 -22.25 -9.66 -1.94
N THR A 24 -21.48 -10.55 -1.33
CA THR A 24 -20.04 -10.66 -1.59
C THR A 24 -19.77 -11.55 -2.81
N VAL A 25 -18.59 -11.41 -3.45
CA VAL A 25 -18.23 -12.30 -4.58
C VAL A 25 -18.17 -13.75 -4.12
N GLU A 26 -17.74 -13.94 -2.88
CA GLU A 26 -17.59 -15.23 -2.22
C GLU A 26 -18.94 -15.94 -2.10
N GLU A 27 -19.97 -15.26 -1.56
CA GLU A 27 -21.33 -15.82 -1.46
C GLU A 27 -21.92 -16.14 -2.84
N VAL A 28 -21.71 -15.26 -3.83
CA VAL A 28 -22.15 -15.49 -5.21
C VAL A 28 -21.43 -16.68 -5.84
N ALA A 29 -20.15 -16.85 -5.57
CA ALA A 29 -19.35 -17.97 -6.06
C ALA A 29 -19.80 -19.30 -5.46
N ASP A 30 -20.07 -19.31 -4.15
CA ASP A 30 -20.58 -20.47 -3.44
C ASP A 30 -21.98 -20.87 -3.94
N PHE A 31 -22.88 -19.90 -4.14
CA PHE A 31 -24.23 -20.15 -4.67
C PHE A 31 -24.21 -20.72 -6.10
N LEU A 32 -23.34 -20.19 -6.97
CA LEU A 32 -23.23 -20.62 -8.36
C LEU A 32 -22.37 -21.90 -8.54
N GLY A 33 -21.71 -22.37 -7.47
CA GLY A 33 -20.76 -23.47 -7.52
C GLY A 33 -19.58 -23.18 -8.45
N ARG A 34 -19.08 -21.94 -8.46
CA ARG A 34 -17.95 -21.49 -9.29
C ARG A 34 -16.83 -20.94 -8.44
N THR A 35 -15.65 -20.79 -9.03
CA THR A 35 -14.54 -20.14 -8.33
C THR A 35 -14.78 -18.64 -8.24
N VAL A 36 -14.36 -18.03 -7.12
CA VAL A 36 -14.38 -16.57 -6.88
C VAL A 36 -13.74 -15.81 -8.03
N SER A 37 -12.63 -16.33 -8.58
CA SER A 37 -11.94 -15.74 -9.74
C SER A 37 -12.79 -15.75 -11.01
N SER A 38 -13.55 -16.82 -11.27
CA SER A 38 -14.42 -16.93 -12.44
C SER A 38 -15.59 -15.93 -12.37
N VAL A 39 -16.24 -15.84 -11.21
CA VAL A 39 -17.31 -14.87 -10.96
C VAL A 39 -16.80 -13.44 -11.09
N ARG A 40 -15.63 -13.13 -10.51
CA ARG A 40 -15.00 -11.81 -10.61
C ARG A 40 -14.73 -11.41 -12.06
N CYS A 41 -14.07 -12.27 -12.84
CA CYS A 41 -13.81 -11.99 -14.26
C CYS A 41 -15.10 -11.79 -15.05
N LYS A 42 -16.11 -12.64 -14.82
CA LYS A 42 -17.38 -12.52 -15.52
C LYS A 42 -18.12 -11.22 -15.17
N SER A 43 -18.13 -10.85 -13.89
CA SER A 43 -18.68 -9.58 -13.41
C SER A 43 -18.05 -8.38 -14.10
N GLU A 44 -16.72 -8.35 -14.19
CA GLU A 44 -16.00 -7.25 -14.84
C GLU A 44 -16.36 -7.10 -16.32
N ILE A 45 -16.55 -8.21 -17.02
CA ILE A 45 -16.98 -8.25 -18.42
C ILE A 45 -18.41 -7.73 -18.56
N ILE A 46 -19.35 -8.23 -17.77
CA ILE A 46 -20.77 -7.83 -17.83
C ILE A 46 -20.91 -6.35 -17.49
N ASN A 47 -20.21 -5.90 -16.46
CA ASN A 47 -20.35 -4.56 -15.92
C ASN A 47 -19.49 -3.51 -16.66
N LYS A 48 -18.89 -3.87 -17.80
CA LYS A 48 -18.07 -2.99 -18.66
C LYS A 48 -17.03 -2.19 -17.86
N GLY A 49 -16.40 -2.80 -16.86
CA GLY A 49 -15.41 -2.14 -16.01
C GLY A 49 -15.95 -1.13 -14.97
N LYS A 50 -17.27 -1.05 -14.74
CA LYS A 50 -17.86 -0.17 -13.71
C LYS A 50 -17.50 -0.58 -12.26
N GLY A 51 -16.92 -1.76 -12.09
CA GLY A 51 -16.21 -2.15 -10.87
C GLY A 51 -16.68 -3.49 -10.31
N GLN A 52 -15.81 -4.07 -9.48
CA GLN A 52 -16.05 -5.33 -8.79
C GLN A 52 -17.23 -5.24 -7.80
N PHE A 53 -17.86 -6.40 -7.57
CA PHE A 53 -18.91 -6.74 -6.59
C PHE A 53 -18.75 -6.28 -5.14
N THR A 54 -17.70 -5.55 -4.79
CA THR A 54 -17.39 -5.27 -3.38
C THR A 54 -16.91 -3.84 -3.15
N LYS A 55 -17.34 -2.88 -3.98
CA LYS A 55 -17.26 -1.48 -3.55
C LYS A 55 -18.41 -1.19 -2.60
N ARG A 56 -18.40 -1.79 -1.39
CA ARG A 56 -19.28 -1.40 -0.28
C ARG A 56 -19.35 0.11 -0.24
N HIS A 57 -20.50 0.66 -0.59
CA HIS A 57 -20.66 2.09 -0.77
C HIS A 57 -20.32 2.83 0.52
N TRP A 58 -19.64 3.97 0.37
CA TRP A 58 -19.31 4.81 1.52
C TRP A 58 -20.58 5.50 1.99
N GLN A 59 -21.03 5.14 3.18
CA GLN A 59 -22.16 5.78 3.82
C GLN A 59 -21.80 7.20 4.25
N ASP A 60 -22.77 8.10 4.30
CA ASP A 60 -22.54 9.49 4.67
C ASP A 60 -21.97 9.63 6.10
N GLU A 61 -22.36 8.75 7.01
CA GLU A 61 -21.80 8.68 8.36
C GLU A 61 -20.31 8.29 8.33
N GLU A 62 -19.93 7.29 7.53
CA GLU A 62 -18.53 6.87 7.37
C GLU A 62 -17.68 8.00 6.78
N ILE A 63 -18.23 8.76 5.84
CA ILE A 63 -17.57 9.93 5.25
C ILE A 63 -17.42 11.03 6.31
N ARG A 64 -18.43 11.28 7.14
CA ARG A 64 -18.37 12.26 8.24
C ARG A 64 -17.28 11.89 9.26
N ILE A 65 -17.22 10.62 9.67
CA ILE A 65 -16.18 10.10 10.56
C ILE A 65 -14.80 10.27 9.91
N LEU A 66 -14.66 9.89 8.63
CA LEU A 66 -13.41 10.01 7.89
C LEU A 66 -12.92 11.47 7.85
N ARG A 67 -13.78 12.43 7.48
CA ARG A 67 -13.42 13.86 7.43
C ARG A 67 -12.98 14.40 8.80
N ARG A 68 -13.63 13.96 9.88
CA ARG A 68 -13.36 14.45 11.24
C ARG A 68 -12.06 13.90 11.83
N TYR A 69 -11.75 12.62 11.57
CA TYR A 69 -10.69 11.91 12.28
C TYR A 69 -9.43 11.65 11.44
N TYR A 70 -9.51 11.64 10.11
CA TYR A 70 -8.36 11.28 9.24
C TYR A 70 -7.12 12.15 9.48
N GLN A 71 -7.30 13.43 9.79
CA GLN A 71 -6.18 14.36 10.08
C GLN A 71 -5.70 14.29 11.54
N LYS A 72 -6.55 13.85 12.46
CA LYS A 72 -6.27 13.91 13.91
C LYS A 72 -5.57 12.65 14.40
N VAL A 73 -5.99 11.50 13.88
CA VAL A 73 -5.54 10.19 14.32
C VAL A 73 -4.10 9.93 13.87
N GLN A 74 -3.29 9.38 14.78
CA GLN A 74 -1.92 8.98 14.50
C GLN A 74 -1.87 7.57 13.88
N ASP A 75 -2.70 6.65 14.36
CA ASP A 75 -2.79 5.28 13.86
C ASP A 75 -4.02 5.06 12.97
N LEU A 76 -3.81 5.04 11.66
CA LEU A 76 -4.88 4.80 10.68
C LEU A 76 -5.48 3.40 10.81
N ASN A 77 -4.77 2.42 11.39
CA ASN A 77 -5.33 1.08 11.60
C ASN A 77 -6.52 1.11 12.57
N GLN A 78 -6.47 1.96 13.59
CA GLN A 78 -7.60 2.14 14.51
C GLN A 78 -8.80 2.76 13.80
N LEU A 79 -8.58 3.78 12.97
CA LEU A 79 -9.65 4.39 12.19
C LEU A 79 -10.28 3.39 11.21
N ALA A 80 -9.46 2.55 10.57
CA ALA A 80 -9.91 1.49 9.67
C ALA A 80 -10.78 0.44 10.40
N LYS A 81 -10.39 0.04 11.62
CA LYS A 81 -11.18 -0.85 12.50
C LYS A 81 -12.53 -0.23 12.87
N ILE A 82 -12.57 1.06 13.23
CA ILE A 82 -13.81 1.77 13.57
C ILE A 82 -14.76 1.81 12.36
N LEU A 83 -14.23 2.03 11.16
CA LEU A 83 -15.00 2.06 9.91
C LEU A 83 -15.31 0.65 9.36
N ASN A 84 -14.84 -0.41 10.02
CA ASN A 84 -14.88 -1.79 9.55
C ASN A 84 -14.50 -1.91 8.05
N ARG A 85 -13.39 -1.25 7.68
CA ARG A 85 -12.84 -1.22 6.32
C ARG A 85 -11.33 -1.46 6.35
N SER A 86 -10.77 -1.88 5.21
CA SER A 86 -9.32 -1.99 5.07
C SER A 86 -8.63 -0.62 5.10
N LEU A 87 -7.39 -0.60 5.57
CA LEU A 87 -6.57 0.62 5.63
C LEU A 87 -6.42 1.26 4.24
N ASP A 88 -6.24 0.45 3.20
CA ASP A 88 -6.14 0.94 1.82
C ASP A 88 -7.43 1.59 1.34
N ALA A 89 -8.60 1.01 1.64
CA ALA A 89 -9.88 1.61 1.27
C ALA A 89 -10.05 3.00 1.91
N VAL A 90 -9.67 3.14 3.18
CA VAL A 90 -9.70 4.42 3.90
C VAL A 90 -8.76 5.45 3.26
N ILE A 91 -7.53 5.06 2.93
CA ILE A 91 -6.55 5.96 2.29
C ILE A 91 -7.02 6.38 0.90
N ILE A 92 -7.47 5.44 0.07
CA ILE A 92 -7.96 5.72 -1.28
C ILE A 92 -9.14 6.68 -1.22
N LYS A 93 -10.10 6.44 -0.32
CA LYS A 93 -11.24 7.34 -0.17
C LYS A 93 -10.82 8.71 0.33
N ALA A 94 -9.96 8.81 1.34
CA ALA A 94 -9.48 10.08 1.85
C ALA A 94 -8.75 10.91 0.78
N ASN A 95 -7.91 10.26 -0.04
CA ASN A 95 -7.25 10.89 -1.17
C ASN A 95 -8.25 11.41 -2.21
N ARG A 96 -9.28 10.61 -2.55
CA ARG A 96 -10.36 11.04 -3.47
C ARG A 96 -11.18 12.21 -2.91
N LEU A 97 -11.31 12.31 -1.59
CA LEU A 97 -11.99 13.42 -0.91
C LEU A 97 -11.07 14.64 -0.70
N GLY A 98 -9.81 14.59 -1.15
CA GLY A 98 -8.83 15.65 -0.98
C GLY A 98 -8.40 15.88 0.46
N LEU A 99 -8.56 14.88 1.35
CA LEU A 99 -8.22 15.03 2.76
C LEU A 99 -6.70 14.88 2.94
N PRO A 100 -5.99 15.92 3.42
CA PRO A 100 -4.55 15.83 3.64
C PRO A 100 -4.25 14.86 4.79
N ARG A 101 -3.20 14.06 4.62
CA ARG A 101 -2.68 13.20 5.69
C ARG A 101 -1.83 14.02 6.66
N ARG A 102 -2.00 13.76 7.97
CA ARG A 102 -1.09 14.29 9.00
C ARG A 102 0.32 13.80 8.73
N LYS A 103 1.24 14.73 8.43
CA LYS A 103 2.67 14.42 8.30
C LYS A 103 3.24 14.18 9.70
N LYS A 104 3.90 13.05 9.93
CA LYS A 104 4.69 12.83 11.14
C LYS A 104 5.85 13.82 11.12
N LYS A 105 5.86 14.79 12.03
CA LYS A 105 7.02 15.64 12.25
C LYS A 105 8.02 14.83 13.06
N TRP A 106 9.19 14.63 12.50
CA TRP A 106 10.30 14.04 13.24
C TRP A 106 11.07 15.19 13.84
N ASP A 107 11.13 15.24 15.17
CA ASP A 107 12.09 16.10 15.83
C ASP A 107 13.44 15.39 15.79
N ILE A 108 14.39 15.99 15.08
CA ILE A 108 15.72 15.44 14.86
C ILE A 108 16.68 16.56 15.17
N SER A 109 17.48 16.35 16.21
CA SER A 109 18.64 17.20 16.45
C SER A 109 19.64 16.95 15.32
N LYS A 110 19.83 17.96 14.46
CA LYS A 110 20.89 17.96 13.43
C LYS A 110 22.25 17.67 14.06
N TYR A 111 22.48 18.18 15.26
CA TYR A 111 23.72 18.05 16.01
C TYR A 111 24.06 16.58 16.33
N ASP A 112 23.05 15.77 16.64
CA ASP A 112 23.24 14.35 16.97
C ASP A 112 23.73 13.58 15.74
N ILE A 113 23.13 13.82 14.57
CA ILE A 113 23.54 13.20 13.30
C ILE A 113 24.95 13.64 12.90
N GLU A 114 25.27 14.92 13.09
CA GLU A 114 26.60 15.45 12.76
C GLU A 114 27.68 14.86 13.66
N THR A 115 27.41 14.72 14.95
CA THR A 115 28.33 14.12 15.92
C THR A 115 28.60 12.65 15.59
N LEU A 116 27.54 11.88 15.33
CA LEU A 116 27.68 10.46 14.97
C LEU A 116 28.33 10.26 13.58
N GLY A 117 28.07 11.16 12.63
CA GLY A 117 28.75 11.18 11.33
C GLY A 117 30.25 11.44 11.44
N LYS A 118 30.66 12.41 12.28
CA LYS A 118 32.08 12.69 12.58
C LYS A 118 32.77 11.53 13.30
N MET A 119 32.04 10.74 14.09
CA MET A 119 32.54 9.49 14.68
C MET A 119 32.73 8.36 13.65
N GLY A 120 32.45 8.62 12.36
CA GLY A 120 32.63 7.64 11.28
C GLY A 120 31.48 6.64 11.16
N MET A 121 30.34 6.88 11.84
CA MET A 121 29.18 6.00 11.70
C MET A 121 28.53 6.15 10.33
N SER A 122 27.99 5.04 9.82
CA SER A 122 27.25 5.02 8.58
C SER A 122 25.78 5.46 8.77
N CYS A 123 25.10 5.88 7.70
CA CYS A 123 23.70 6.32 7.77
C CYS A 123 22.80 5.26 8.42
N ARG A 124 23.03 3.98 8.13
CA ARG A 124 22.31 2.84 8.73
C ARG A 124 22.56 2.71 10.22
N GLN A 125 23.81 2.84 10.68
CA GLN A 125 24.15 2.79 12.10
C GLN A 125 23.52 3.96 12.86
N ILE A 126 23.58 5.17 12.29
CA ILE A 126 22.95 6.37 12.86
C ILE A 126 21.43 6.21 12.97
N ALA A 127 20.79 5.65 11.93
CA ALA A 127 19.36 5.39 11.93
C ALA A 127 18.94 4.40 13.02
N CYS A 128 19.70 3.32 13.21
CA CYS A 128 19.47 2.37 14.29
C CYS A 128 19.68 3.01 15.67
N GLN A 129 20.75 3.79 15.85
CA GLN A 129 21.11 4.41 17.13
C GLN A 129 20.05 5.42 17.59
N LEU A 130 19.50 6.21 16.67
CA LEU A 130 18.50 7.23 16.99
C LEU A 130 17.05 6.67 16.98
N ASP A 131 16.87 5.39 16.66
CA ASP A 131 15.56 4.78 16.38
C ASP A 131 14.74 5.64 15.40
N ARG A 132 15.35 5.95 14.25
CA ARG A 132 14.76 6.79 13.21
C ARG A 132 14.83 6.11 11.85
N PRO A 133 13.87 6.39 10.95
CA PRO A 133 13.87 5.79 9.62
C PRO A 133 15.09 6.23 8.80
N LEU A 134 15.77 5.29 8.15
CA LEU A 134 16.97 5.53 7.34
C LEU A 134 16.81 6.62 6.28
N ARG A 135 15.65 6.67 5.61
CA ARG A 135 15.33 7.70 4.61
C ARG A 135 15.45 9.12 5.17
N LEU A 136 15.06 9.30 6.43
CA LEU A 136 15.07 10.60 7.10
C LEU A 136 16.51 11.05 7.38
N ILE A 137 17.33 10.15 7.93
CA ILE A 137 18.75 10.42 8.18
C ILE A 137 19.47 10.73 6.87
N ARG A 138 19.24 9.93 5.81
CA ARG A 138 19.80 10.19 4.47
C ARG A 138 19.40 11.55 3.92
N ALA A 139 18.14 11.97 4.09
CA ALA A 139 17.68 13.29 3.67
C ALA A 139 18.42 14.41 4.42
N VAL A 140 18.58 14.29 5.74
CA VAL A 140 19.32 15.26 6.56
C VAL A 140 20.79 15.32 6.13
N VAL A 141 21.46 14.17 6.04
CA VAL A 141 22.86 14.08 5.60
C VAL A 141 23.06 14.72 4.23
N TYR A 142 22.16 14.46 3.29
CA TYR A 142 22.18 15.05 1.94
C TYR A 142 22.00 16.57 1.98
N HIS A 143 20.97 17.08 2.68
CA HIS A 143 20.67 18.51 2.72
C HIS A 143 21.75 19.33 3.45
N TYR A 144 22.34 18.78 4.52
CA TYR A 144 23.37 19.46 5.32
C TYR A 144 24.80 19.08 4.95
N LYS A 145 25.00 18.22 3.93
CA LYS A 145 26.31 17.75 3.46
C LYS A 145 27.19 17.20 4.60
N ILE A 146 26.60 16.43 5.51
CA ILE A 146 27.29 15.88 6.67
C ILE A 146 28.22 14.74 6.21
N PRO A 147 29.50 14.72 6.58
CA PRO A 147 30.38 13.59 6.30
C PRO A 147 29.95 12.40 7.17
N VAL A 148 29.71 11.25 6.54
CA VAL A 148 29.34 9.99 7.21
C VAL A 148 30.25 8.87 6.72
N GLY A 149 30.43 7.84 7.56
CA GLY A 149 31.22 6.66 7.20
C GLY A 149 30.60 5.90 6.02
N LYS A 150 31.46 5.25 5.22
CA LYS A 150 31.01 4.38 4.12
C LYS A 150 30.22 3.20 4.70
N GLU A 151 29.07 2.89 4.11
CA GLU A 151 28.33 1.65 4.43
C GLU A 151 29.10 0.48 3.79
N GLU A 152 29.42 -0.56 4.58
CA GLU A 152 29.83 -1.84 4.03
C GLU A 152 28.66 -2.41 3.22
N ILE A 153 28.81 -2.42 1.89
CA ILE A 153 27.89 -3.13 1.01
C ILE A 153 28.17 -4.60 1.25
N GLN A 154 27.24 -5.29 1.90
CA GLN A 154 27.29 -6.75 2.01
C GLN A 154 27.39 -7.28 0.57
N GLN A 155 28.53 -7.90 0.24
CA GLN A 155 28.84 -8.31 -1.12
C GLN A 155 27.75 -9.26 -1.59
N HIS A 156 26.90 -8.79 -2.50
CA HIS A 156 25.87 -9.62 -3.10
C HIS A 156 26.54 -10.47 -4.17
N PRO A 157 26.22 -11.76 -4.35
CA PRO A 157 26.89 -12.62 -5.33
C PRO A 157 26.97 -12.01 -6.75
N TRP A 158 25.94 -11.25 -7.15
CA TRP A 158 25.90 -10.50 -8.42
C TRP A 158 26.88 -9.31 -8.54
N SER A 159 27.53 -8.86 -7.45
CA SER A 159 28.56 -7.82 -7.54
C SER A 159 29.89 -8.34 -8.07
N PHE A 160 30.13 -9.66 -8.04
CA PHE A 160 31.31 -10.32 -8.63
C PHE A 160 31.14 -10.57 -10.14
N ASP A 161 29.92 -10.83 -10.60
CA ASP A 161 29.66 -11.16 -12.01
C ASP A 161 29.72 -9.94 -12.95
N ASN A 162 29.69 -8.72 -12.41
CA ASN A 162 29.81 -7.51 -13.24
C ASN A 162 31.18 -7.43 -13.95
N ASP A 163 32.26 -7.90 -13.33
CA ASP A 163 33.57 -7.95 -13.99
C ASP A 163 33.62 -9.01 -15.10
N MET A 164 32.77 -10.03 -15.07
CA MET A 164 32.68 -11.09 -16.08
C MET A 164 31.78 -10.72 -17.28
N ILE A 165 30.77 -9.85 -17.08
CA ILE A 165 29.83 -9.45 -18.16
C ILE A 165 30.51 -8.51 -19.18
N PHE A 166 31.49 -7.71 -18.75
CA PHE A 166 32.20 -6.77 -19.63
C PHE A 166 33.45 -7.36 -20.32
N MET A 167 33.85 -8.61 -20.01
CA MET A 167 35.03 -9.25 -20.60
C MET A 167 34.78 -10.04 -21.91
N ARG A 168 33.60 -9.96 -22.53
CA ARG A 168 33.34 -10.61 -23.83
C ARG A 168 32.92 -9.64 -24.93
N ARG A 169 33.85 -8.77 -25.34
CA ARG A 169 33.90 -8.19 -26.70
C ARG A 169 35.35 -7.87 -27.07
N THR A 170 36.08 -8.88 -27.55
CA THR A 170 37.22 -8.74 -28.46
C THR A 170 37.10 -9.82 -29.50
#